data_AF-M6KF50-F1
#
_entry.id   AF-M6KF50-F1
#
_cell.length_a   1.000
_cell.length_b   1.000
_cell.length_c   1.000
_cell.angle_alpha   90.00
_cell.angle_beta   90.00
_cell.angle_gamma   90.00
#
_symmetry.space_group_name_H-M   'P 1'
#
loop_
_entity.id
_entity.type
_entity.pdbx_description
1 polymer ?
#
loop_
_entity_poly.entity_id
_entity_poly.type
_entity_poly.pdbx_seq_one_letter_code
_entity_poly.pdbx_strand_id
1 'polypeptide(L)'
;MKKLIYKILILILFLDLLGCKKEISNSENLEPISFDPNRQIQVQILWEKKNFPLEMELYEGAAQRPVDLWATGSVKDLSEAPVSSKIEGSEFYLKPGSKKNLY
;
A
#
# COMPACT_ATOMS: atom_id res chain seq x y z
N MET A 1 -25.33 -40.95 33.99
CA MET A 1 -24.99 -39.51 34.02
C MET A 1 -23.69 -39.17 33.27
N LYS A 2 -22.54 -39.78 33.60
CA LYS A 2 -21.25 -39.49 32.93
C LYS A 2 -21.25 -39.64 31.39
N LYS A 3 -21.93 -40.67 30.85
CA LYS A 3 -22.05 -40.87 29.39
C LYS A 3 -22.88 -39.79 28.67
N LEU A 4 -23.85 -39.19 29.36
CA LEU A 4 -24.66 -38.09 28.81
C LEU A 4 -23.83 -36.80 28.73
N ILE A 5 -23.05 -36.55 29.78
CA ILE A 5 -22.13 -35.40 29.86
C ILE A 5 -21.08 -35.48 28.74
N TYR A 6 -20.50 -36.66 28.49
CA TYR A 6 -19.54 -36.84 27.38
C TYR A 6 -20.16 -36.58 26.00
N LYS A 7 -21.43 -36.98 25.78
CA LYS A 7 -22.12 -36.71 24.52
C LYS A 7 -22.40 -35.21 24.33
N ILE A 8 -22.76 -34.51 25.40
CA ILE A 8 -22.96 -33.05 25.36
C ILE A 8 -21.64 -32.32 25.10
N LEU A 9 -20.55 -32.77 25.73
CA LEU A 9 -19.21 -32.18 25.53
C LEU A 9 -18.74 -32.34 24.07
N ILE A 10 -18.95 -33.51 23.48
CA ILE A 10 -18.62 -33.77 22.07
C ILE A 10 -19.45 -32.88 21.15
N LEU A 11 -20.75 -32.70 21.43
CA LEU A 11 -21.63 -31.85 20.62
C LEU A 11 -21.18 -30.38 20.64
N ILE A 12 -20.78 -29.86 21.81
CA ILE A 12 -20.26 -28.49 21.94
C ILE A 12 -18.98 -28.33 21.13
N LEU A 13 -18.07 -29.31 21.21
CA LEU A 13 -16.82 -29.30 20.45
C LEU A 13 -17.04 -29.30 18.93
N PHE A 14 -18.07 -30.01 18.45
CA PHE A 14 -18.47 -29.98 17.04
C PHE A 14 -19.06 -28.63 16.61
N LEU A 15 -19.81 -27.96 17.48
CA LEU A 15 -20.38 -26.64 17.20
C LEU A 15 -19.30 -25.55 17.11
N ASP A 16 -18.27 -25.61 17.95
CA ASP A 16 -17.14 -24.67 17.90
C ASP A 16 -16.32 -24.82 16.60
N LEU A 17 -16.20 -26.04 16.07
CA LEU A 17 -15.53 -26.28 14.78
C LEU A 17 -16.34 -25.78 13.58
N LEU A 18 -17.68 -25.82 13.66
CA LEU A 18 -18.58 -25.25 12.63
C LEU A 18 -18.63 -23.72 12.67
N GLY A 19 -18.30 -23.11 13.81
CA GLY A 19 -18.29 -21.66 14.02
C GLY A 19 -17.08 -20.91 13.46
N CYS A 20 -16.10 -21.60 12.87
CA CYS A 20 -14.95 -20.97 12.24
C CYS A 20 -15.34 -20.35 10.88
N LYS A 21 -16.17 -19.32 10.93
CA LYS A 21 -16.46 -18.47 9.79
C LYS A 21 -15.24 -17.57 9.62
N LYS A 22 -14.35 -17.94 8.69
CA LYS A 22 -13.34 -17.02 8.18
C LYS A 22 -14.10 -15.76 7.78
N GLU A 23 -13.84 -14.65 8.47
CA GLU A 23 -14.24 -13.35 7.95
C GLU A 23 -13.57 -13.25 6.58
N ILE A 24 -14.37 -13.38 5.54
CA ILE A 24 -13.97 -12.98 4.20
C ILE A 24 -13.88 -11.46 4.32
N SER A 25 -12.73 -10.96 4.78
CA SER A 25 -12.31 -9.61 4.47
C SER A 25 -12.58 -9.46 2.99
N ASN A 26 -13.51 -8.58 2.64
CA ASN A 26 -13.98 -8.33 1.27
C ASN A 26 -12.84 -8.58 0.29
N SER A 27 -12.77 -9.77 -0.30
CA SER A 27 -11.93 -9.96 -1.47
C SER A 27 -12.67 -9.15 -2.51
N GLU A 28 -12.18 -7.95 -2.77
CA GLU A 28 -12.60 -7.19 -3.93
C GLU A 28 -12.70 -8.19 -5.07
N ASN A 29 -13.90 -8.33 -5.65
CA ASN A 29 -14.07 -9.06 -6.88
C ASN A 29 -13.24 -8.30 -7.91
N LEU A 30 -11.95 -8.62 -8.00
CA LEU A 30 -11.07 -8.13 -9.03
C LEU A 30 -11.57 -8.83 -10.29
N GLU A 31 -12.47 -8.16 -11.00
CA GLU A 31 -12.84 -8.54 -12.35
C GLU A 31 -11.54 -8.83 -13.13
N PRO A 32 -11.52 -9.86 -14.01
CA PRO A 32 -10.34 -10.17 -14.79
C PRO A 32 -9.91 -8.91 -15.52
N ILE A 33 -8.78 -8.37 -15.07
CA ILE A 33 -8.20 -7.12 -15.53
C ILE A 33 -8.10 -7.21 -17.05
N SER A 34 -8.85 -6.36 -17.76
CA SER A 34 -8.67 -6.21 -19.20
C SER A 34 -7.21 -5.81 -19.46
N PHE A 35 -6.57 -6.51 -20.39
CA PHE A 35 -5.21 -6.20 -20.84
C PHE A 35 -5.23 -4.92 -21.68
N ASP A 36 -5.55 -3.78 -21.07
CA ASP A 36 -5.33 -2.47 -21.68
C ASP A 36 -3.91 -2.01 -21.33
N PRO A 37 -2.98 -1.95 -22.32
CA PRO A 37 -1.62 -1.47 -22.10
C PRO A 37 -1.56 0.03 -21.76
N ASN A 38 -2.63 0.80 -22.02
CA ASN A 38 -2.69 2.22 -21.74
C ASN A 38 -3.38 2.57 -20.42
N ARG A 39 -3.90 1.57 -19.70
CA ARG A 39 -4.56 1.82 -18.41
C ARG A 39 -3.63 2.51 -17.44
N GLN A 40 -4.22 3.32 -16.58
CA GLN A 40 -3.53 3.97 -15.49
C GLN A 40 -3.93 3.28 -14.18
N ILE A 41 -2.93 2.88 -13.40
CA ILE A 41 -3.11 2.27 -12.08
C ILE A 41 -2.78 3.37 -11.07
N GLN A 42 -3.74 3.69 -10.21
CA GLN A 42 -3.51 4.61 -9.11
C GLN A 42 -2.66 3.89 -8.04
N VAL A 43 -1.60 4.55 -7.63
CA VAL A 43 -0.73 4.15 -6.53
C VAL A 43 -0.83 5.22 -5.46
N GLN A 44 -1.09 4.79 -4.23
CA GLN A 44 -1.14 5.66 -3.06
C GLN A 44 -0.04 5.25 -2.09
N ILE A 45 0.72 6.21 -1.58
CA ILE A 45 1.70 5.98 -0.52
C ILE A 45 1.08 6.36 0.82
N LEU A 46 1.07 5.42 1.75
CA LEU A 46 0.60 5.62 3.11
C LEU A 46 1.80 5.88 4.02
N TRP A 47 1.88 7.11 4.54
CA TRP A 47 2.94 7.51 5.48
C TRP A 47 2.33 7.77 6.85
N GLU A 48 2.89 7.17 7.89
CA GLU A 48 2.54 7.48 9.27
C GLU A 48 3.54 8.49 9.84
N LYS A 49 3.11 9.72 10.10
CA LYS A 49 3.96 10.73 10.75
C LYS A 49 4.04 10.43 12.25
N LYS A 50 5.17 9.90 12.72
CA LYS A 50 5.44 9.74 14.17
C LYS A 50 6.31 10.86 14.69
N ASN A 51 5.69 11.82 15.38
CA ASN A 51 6.36 12.91 16.10
C ASN A 51 7.46 13.62 15.30
N PHE A 52 7.25 13.80 13.99
CA PHE A 52 8.21 14.46 13.12
C PHE A 52 7.90 15.96 13.09
N PRO A 53 8.84 16.84 13.46
CA PRO A 53 8.57 18.28 13.61
C PRO A 53 8.49 19.02 12.28
N LEU A 54 8.72 18.33 11.16
CA LEU A 54 8.78 18.92 9.82
C LEU A 54 7.69 18.33 8.91
N GLU A 55 7.34 19.08 7.88
CA GLU A 55 6.49 18.59 6.81
C GLU A 55 7.33 17.84 5.77
N MET A 56 6.77 16.78 5.21
CA MET A 56 7.37 16.03 4.12
C MET A 56 6.56 16.29 2.86
N GLU A 57 7.25 16.54 1.77
CA GLU A 57 6.70 16.70 0.44
C GLU A 57 7.37 15.70 -0.50
N LEU A 58 6.64 15.25 -1.51
CA LEU A 58 7.14 14.29 -2.50
C LEU A 58 7.27 14.98 -3.84
N TYR A 59 8.37 14.68 -4.54
CA TYR A 59 8.58 15.19 -5.88
C TYR A 59 8.96 14.08 -6.86
N GLU A 60 8.72 14.34 -8.13
CA GLU A 60 9.27 13.55 -9.22
C GLU A 60 10.75 13.89 -9.42
N GLY A 61 11.56 12.88 -9.75
CA GLY A 61 12.96 13.10 -10.09
C GLY A 61 13.13 13.81 -11.43
N ALA A 62 14.02 14.81 -11.48
CA ALA A 62 14.39 15.44 -12.72
C ALA A 62 15.28 14.51 -13.56
N ALA A 63 14.77 14.06 -14.71
CA ALA A 63 15.51 13.13 -15.58
C ALA A 63 16.91 13.63 -16.02
N GLN A 64 17.10 14.95 -16.09
CA GLN A 64 18.37 15.59 -16.45
C GLN A 64 19.42 15.56 -15.33
N ARG A 65 18.99 15.31 -14.08
CA ARG A 65 19.83 15.34 -12.87
C ARG A 65 19.56 14.06 -12.06
N PRO A 66 20.08 12.91 -12.50
CA PRO A 66 19.86 11.65 -11.80
C PRO A 66 20.50 11.68 -10.42
N VAL A 67 19.85 11.02 -9.47
CA VAL A 67 20.32 10.88 -8.09
C VAL A 67 20.35 9.40 -7.75
N ASP A 68 21.44 8.99 -7.11
CA ASP A 68 21.59 7.64 -6.60
C ASP A 68 20.53 7.35 -5.52
N LEU A 69 20.06 6.10 -5.48
CA LEU A 69 19.13 5.68 -4.43
C LEU A 69 19.78 5.90 -3.07
N TRP A 70 19.04 6.52 -2.14
CA TRP A 70 19.47 6.85 -0.78
C TRP A 70 20.49 7.99 -0.65
N ALA A 71 20.82 8.70 -1.72
CA ALA A 71 21.62 9.91 -1.59
C ALA A 71 20.80 10.99 -0.86
N THR A 72 21.37 11.56 0.20
CA THR A 72 20.76 12.64 0.97
C THR A 72 21.57 13.92 0.80
N GLY A 73 20.90 15.05 0.86
CA GLY A 73 21.52 16.36 0.68
C GLY A 73 20.57 17.48 1.06
N SER A 74 21.09 18.70 1.04
CA SER A 74 20.28 19.90 1.22
C SER A 74 20.67 20.91 0.15
N VAL A 75 19.68 21.65 -0.32
CA VAL A 75 19.84 22.75 -1.27
C VAL A 75 19.30 24.02 -0.64
N LYS A 76 19.79 25.18 -1.09
CA LYS A 76 19.28 26.46 -0.59
C LYS A 76 17.93 26.82 -1.20
N ASP A 77 17.72 26.39 -2.45
CA ASP A 77 16.52 26.65 -3.23
C ASP A 77 16.07 25.37 -3.96
N LEU A 78 14.75 25.21 -4.11
CA LEU A 78 14.17 24.02 -4.76
C LEU A 78 14.58 23.87 -6.23
N SER A 79 14.90 24.96 -6.93
CA SER A 79 15.39 24.90 -8.31
C SER A 79 16.74 24.18 -8.45
N GLU A 80 17.56 24.22 -7.39
CA GLU A 80 18.83 23.51 -7.31
C GLU A 80 18.63 22.02 -7.02
N ALA A 81 17.50 21.63 -6.42
CA ALA A 81 17.20 20.23 -6.15
C ALA A 81 17.02 19.43 -7.47
N PRO A 82 17.40 18.16 -7.48
CA PRO A 82 17.26 17.26 -8.63
C PRO A 82 15.82 16.74 -8.80
N VAL A 83 14.84 17.61 -8.60
CA VAL A 83 13.41 17.32 -8.65
C VAL A 83 12.72 18.15 -9.74
N SER A 84 11.58 17.69 -10.24
CA SER A 84 10.82 18.35 -11.30
C SER A 84 9.46 18.86 -10.81
N SER A 85 8.49 17.97 -10.65
CA SER A 85 7.12 18.29 -10.28
C SER A 85 6.80 17.78 -8.89
N LYS A 86 6.08 18.61 -8.12
CA LYS A 86 5.51 18.19 -6.84
C LYS A 86 4.42 17.14 -7.08
N ILE A 87 4.40 16.11 -6.24
CA ILE A 87 3.34 15.12 -6.19
C ILE A 87 2.40 15.56 -5.09
N GLU A 88 1.21 16.02 -5.49
CA GLU A 88 0.20 16.48 -4.54
C GLU A 88 -0.32 15.31 -3.69
N GLY A 89 -0.23 15.46 -2.37
CA GLY A 89 -0.59 14.42 -1.42
C GLY A 89 0.37 13.21 -1.48
N SER A 90 -0.14 12.06 -1.89
CA SER A 90 0.62 10.81 -1.95
C SER A 90 0.11 9.87 -3.05
N GLU A 91 -0.58 10.43 -4.05
CA GLU A 91 -1.25 9.66 -5.10
C GLU A 91 -0.65 9.97 -6.46
N PHE A 92 -0.40 8.94 -7.25
CA PHE A 92 0.06 9.08 -8.63
C PHE A 92 -0.36 7.88 -9.46
N TYR A 93 -0.33 8.07 -10.78
CA TYR A 93 -0.73 7.04 -11.74
C TYR A 93 0.48 6.43 -12.44
N LEU A 94 0.47 5.10 -12.58
CA LEU A 94 1.47 4.36 -13.32
C LEU A 94 0.82 3.54 -14.44
N LYS A 95 1.54 3.40 -15.56
CA LYS A 95 1.19 2.41 -16.58
C LYS A 95 1.73 1.03 -16.18
N PRO A 96 1.07 -0.06 -16.58
CA PRO A 96 1.62 -1.40 -16.41
C PRO A 96 3.06 -1.50 -16.95
N GLY A 97 3.98 -2.03 -16.14
CA GLY A 97 5.40 -2.19 -16.50
C GLY A 97 6.24 -0.91 -16.50
N SER A 98 5.64 0.25 -16.21
CA SER A 98 6.38 1.50 -16.05
C SER A 98 7.06 1.60 -14.68
N LYS A 99 8.21 2.29 -14.63
CA LYS A 99 8.89 2.67 -13.38
C LYS A 99 8.85 4.18 -13.24
N LYS A 100 8.57 4.67 -12.03
CA LYS A 100 8.67 6.08 -11.65
C LYS A 100 9.56 6.21 -10.43
N ASN A 101 10.56 7.09 -10.50
CA ASN A 101 11.45 7.38 -9.38
C ASN A 101 10.88 8.58 -8.62
N LEU A 102 10.71 8.41 -7.31
CA LEU A 102 10.21 9.42 -6.38
C LEU A 102 11.36 9.85 -5.47
N TYR A 103 11.48 11.14 -5.20
CA TYR A 103 12.52 11.73 -4.37
C TYR A 103 11.92 12.66 -3.31
#